data_AF-A0A5D4SKI5-F1
#
_entry.id   AF-A0A5D4SKI5-F1
#
_cell.length_a   1.000
_cell.length_b   1.000
_cell.length_c   1.000
_cell.angle_alpha   90.00
_cell.angle_beta   90.00
_cell.angle_gamma   90.00
#
_symmetry.space_group_name_H-M   'P 1'
#
loop_
_entity.id
_entity.type
_entity.pdbx_description
1 polymer ?
#
loop_
_entity_poly.entity_id
_entity_poly.type
_entity_poly.pdbx_seq_one_letter_code
_entity_poly.pdbx_strand_id
1 'polypeptide(L)'
;MEHTITMTRKERIEASRKKDKHKGKKKGAAISLSAALTLSSFMAAGTSYAAAEEQTVYSVKKGDSLYKIARTYDVSVSELKTANKLNANLIFPGQELKIPEADRTAEPQASDRKTRADVSVYTVQAGDSLWELSQRFQTPIETIKRLNGLNSNFLLIGQRLIIHEETPYVDAQVVGAADNFTVEFKTEDGYVALKVAYGTAQDYQQLSGQKVSIAYKDGALVSMKK
;
A
#
# COMPACT_ATOMS: atom_id res chain seq x y z
N MET A 1 19.14 -25.02 -0.96
CA MET A 1 19.41 -25.08 0.50
C MET A 1 18.69 -23.90 1.11
N GLU A 2 17.47 -24.14 1.58
CA GLU A 2 16.58 -23.10 2.12
C GLU A 2 17.08 -22.69 3.50
N HIS A 3 17.50 -21.44 3.63
CA HIS A 3 17.86 -20.88 4.92
C HIS A 3 16.58 -20.37 5.59
N THR A 4 15.84 -21.27 6.25
CA THR A 4 14.73 -20.90 7.13
C THR A 4 15.29 -20.12 8.33
N ILE A 5 14.86 -18.87 8.48
CA ILE A 5 15.35 -17.97 9.53
C ILE A 5 14.37 -18.04 10.72
N THR A 6 14.78 -18.69 11.81
CA THR A 6 13.97 -18.89 13.03
C THR A 6 14.08 -17.78 14.08
N MET A 7 14.92 -16.76 13.85
CA MET A 7 15.17 -15.66 14.80
C MET A 7 15.18 -14.30 14.10
N THR A 8 14.74 -13.25 14.79
CA THR A 8 14.75 -11.87 14.28
C THR A 8 16.18 -11.41 13.93
N ARG A 9 16.34 -10.43 13.02
CA ARG A 9 17.68 -9.88 12.68
C ARG A 9 18.27 -9.17 13.90
N LYS A 10 17.42 -8.50 14.70
CA LYS A 10 17.82 -7.96 16.01
C LYS A 10 18.35 -9.06 16.92
N GLU A 11 17.67 -10.21 17.04
CA GLU A 11 18.17 -11.35 17.83
C GLU A 11 19.43 -11.96 17.22
N ARG A 12 19.61 -11.97 15.91
CA ARG A 12 20.86 -12.46 15.27
C ARG A 12 22.05 -11.53 15.55
N ILE A 13 21.81 -10.21 15.52
CA ILE A 13 22.79 -9.18 15.86
C ILE A 13 23.06 -9.19 17.38
N GLU A 14 22.05 -9.44 18.20
CA GLU A 14 22.23 -9.61 19.64
C GLU A 14 22.91 -10.94 19.99
N ALA A 15 22.63 -12.04 19.30
CA ALA A 15 23.25 -13.34 19.52
C ALA A 15 24.74 -13.33 19.12
N SER A 16 25.12 -12.59 18.08
CA SER A 16 26.52 -12.34 17.75
C SER A 16 27.22 -11.41 18.76
N ARG A 17 26.47 -10.57 19.48
CA ARG A 17 26.96 -9.70 20.56
C ARG A 17 26.92 -10.35 21.96
N LYS A 18 26.12 -11.38 22.17
CA LYS A 18 25.90 -12.11 23.45
C LYS A 18 26.92 -13.21 23.73
N LYS A 19 28.00 -13.32 22.94
CA LYS A 19 29.19 -14.08 23.37
C LYS A 19 29.92 -13.39 24.54
N ASP A 20 29.59 -12.12 24.79
CA ASP A 20 29.95 -11.40 26.01
C ASP A 20 28.70 -11.09 26.84
N LYS A 21 28.74 -11.57 28.09
CA LYS A 21 27.88 -11.26 29.24
C LYS A 21 26.58 -12.05 29.40
N HIS A 22 26.52 -12.58 30.62
CA HIS A 22 25.59 -13.55 31.15
C HIS A 22 24.52 -12.87 32.02
N LYS A 23 23.33 -13.49 32.04
CA LYS A 23 22.30 -13.51 33.11
C LYS A 23 21.51 -12.25 33.49
N GLY A 24 20.19 -12.35 33.30
CA GLY A 24 19.13 -11.71 34.08
C GLY A 24 17.76 -12.23 33.62
N LYS A 25 16.94 -12.75 34.54
CA LYS A 25 15.86 -13.74 34.30
C LYS A 25 14.54 -13.22 34.89
N LYS A 26 13.40 -13.69 34.33
CA LYS A 26 12.01 -13.80 34.87
C LYS A 26 11.02 -12.65 34.60
N LYS A 27 9.70 -12.83 34.54
CA LYS A 27 8.71 -13.92 34.24
C LYS A 27 7.30 -13.28 34.40
N GLY A 28 6.28 -13.85 33.73
CA GLY A 28 4.85 -13.81 34.10
C GLY A 28 3.98 -12.84 33.28
N ALA A 29 2.69 -13.05 33.03
CA ALA A 29 1.77 -14.19 33.14
C ALA A 29 0.47 -13.81 32.38
N ALA A 30 -0.32 -14.80 31.98
CA ALA A 30 -1.56 -14.71 31.20
C ALA A 30 -2.77 -14.13 31.98
N ILE A 31 -3.88 -13.84 31.27
CA ILE A 31 -5.32 -14.07 31.59
C ILE A 31 -6.15 -13.56 30.38
N SER A 32 -6.78 -14.41 29.55
CA SER A 32 -8.18 -14.92 29.56
C SER A 32 -9.29 -13.89 29.27
N LEU A 33 -10.12 -14.07 28.23
CA LEU A 33 -11.49 -14.63 28.26
C LEU A 33 -12.34 -14.29 27.00
N SER A 34 -13.03 -15.31 26.51
CA SER A 34 -14.15 -15.48 25.56
C SER A 34 -15.12 -14.31 25.23
N ALA A 35 -15.67 -14.29 24.00
CA ALA A 35 -17.03 -14.78 23.70
C ALA A 35 -17.47 -14.47 22.24
N ALA A 36 -18.12 -15.46 21.62
CA ALA A 36 -18.80 -15.40 20.31
C ALA A 36 -20.26 -14.97 20.45
N LEU A 37 -20.88 -14.53 19.34
CA LEU A 37 -22.32 -14.43 18.96
C LEU A 37 -22.44 -13.18 18.04
N THR A 38 -23.15 -13.12 16.91
CA THR A 38 -24.07 -13.97 16.16
C THR A 38 -24.27 -13.28 14.80
N LEU A 39 -24.32 -14.03 13.70
CA LEU A 39 -24.77 -13.51 12.40
C LEU A 39 -26.28 -13.19 12.48
N SER A 40 -26.67 -12.05 11.93
CA SER A 40 -28.05 -11.80 11.53
C SER A 40 -28.05 -11.19 10.14
N SER A 41 -28.49 -12.00 9.19
CA SER A 41 -28.80 -11.69 7.81
C SER A 41 -30.02 -10.77 7.75
N PHE A 42 -29.90 -9.64 7.05
CA PHE A 42 -31.04 -8.84 6.61
C PHE A 42 -31.03 -8.82 5.08
N MET A 43 -31.95 -9.59 4.50
CA MET A 43 -32.33 -9.50 3.09
C MET A 43 -33.30 -8.34 2.94
N ALA A 44 -32.91 -7.31 2.20
CA ALA A 44 -33.83 -6.29 1.71
C ALA A 44 -33.69 -6.21 0.18
N ALA A 45 -34.63 -6.86 -0.50
CA ALA A 45 -34.94 -6.59 -1.89
C ALA A 45 -35.59 -5.20 -1.98
N GLY A 46 -35.11 -4.36 -2.90
CA GLY A 46 -35.65 -3.01 -3.07
C GLY A 46 -35.12 -2.32 -4.31
N THR A 47 -35.87 -2.46 -5.40
CA THR A 47 -36.04 -1.50 -6.51
C THR A 47 -34.78 -0.94 -7.17
N SER A 48 -34.53 -1.42 -8.38
CA SER A 48 -33.67 -0.81 -9.40
C SER A 48 -34.12 0.63 -9.68
N TYR A 49 -33.39 1.60 -9.15
CA TYR A 49 -33.39 2.97 -9.67
C TYR A 49 -32.42 3.01 -10.84
N ALA A 50 -32.92 3.32 -12.04
CA ALA A 50 -32.08 3.77 -13.14
C ALA A 50 -31.42 5.08 -12.71
N ALA A 51 -30.18 4.98 -12.25
CA ALA A 51 -29.37 6.12 -11.85
C ALA A 51 -29.08 6.97 -13.08
N ALA A 52 -29.66 8.16 -13.13
CA ALA A 52 -29.13 9.22 -13.96
C ALA A 52 -27.75 9.57 -13.41
N GLU A 53 -26.71 9.38 -14.21
CA GLU A 53 -25.32 9.70 -13.86
C GLU A 53 -25.18 11.20 -13.61
N GLU A 54 -25.31 11.63 -12.35
CA GLU A 54 -24.95 13.00 -11.95
C GLU A 54 -23.43 13.12 -11.98
N GLN A 55 -22.90 13.48 -13.15
CA GLN A 55 -21.49 13.80 -13.33
C GLN A 55 -21.08 14.90 -12.32
N THR A 56 -20.32 14.52 -11.29
CA THR A 56 -19.85 15.45 -10.26
C THR A 56 -18.89 16.46 -10.89
N VAL A 57 -19.22 17.75 -10.81
CA VAL A 57 -18.35 18.85 -11.27
C VAL A 57 -17.70 19.52 -10.07
N TYR A 58 -16.38 19.65 -10.09
CA TYR A 58 -15.59 20.32 -9.08
C TYR A 58 -15.04 21.65 -9.60
N SER A 59 -15.32 22.75 -8.90
CA SER A 59 -14.70 24.05 -9.19
C SER A 59 -13.37 24.18 -8.45
N VAL A 60 -12.29 24.32 -9.21
CA VAL A 60 -10.91 24.40 -8.71
C VAL A 60 -10.74 25.61 -7.80
N LYS A 61 -10.16 25.40 -6.62
CA LYS A 61 -9.90 26.45 -5.63
C LYS A 61 -8.45 26.90 -5.67
N LYS A 62 -8.16 28.10 -5.15
CA LYS A 62 -6.79 28.59 -5.00
C LYS A 62 -5.98 27.62 -4.14
N GLY A 63 -4.88 27.10 -4.70
CA GLY A 63 -3.98 26.15 -4.02
C GLY A 63 -4.29 24.67 -4.32
N ASP A 64 -5.28 24.40 -5.15
CA ASP A 64 -5.56 23.05 -5.65
C ASP A 64 -4.52 22.58 -6.68
N SER A 65 -4.38 21.27 -6.76
CA SER A 65 -3.68 20.59 -7.84
C SER A 65 -4.53 19.40 -8.28
N LEU A 66 -4.35 18.94 -9.52
CA LEU A 66 -5.04 17.73 -10.00
C LEU A 66 -4.85 16.55 -9.05
N TYR A 67 -3.69 16.45 -8.40
CA TYR A 67 -3.41 15.43 -7.40
C TYR A 67 -4.26 15.53 -6.15
N LYS A 68 -4.36 16.72 -5.53
CA LYS A 68 -5.19 16.92 -4.33
C LYS A 68 -6.65 16.61 -4.61
N ILE A 69 -7.12 17.03 -5.78
CA ILE A 69 -8.49 16.78 -6.24
C ILE A 69 -8.68 15.27 -6.46
N ALA A 70 -7.82 14.64 -7.27
CA ALA A 70 -7.91 13.21 -7.57
C ALA A 70 -7.91 12.35 -6.30
N ARG A 71 -7.08 12.68 -5.31
CA ARG A 71 -7.06 12.00 -4.00
C ARG A 71 -8.35 12.21 -3.20
N THR A 72 -8.91 13.41 -3.24
CA THR A 72 -10.17 13.73 -2.53
C THR A 72 -11.33 12.91 -3.08
N TYR A 73 -11.30 12.62 -4.38
CA TYR A 73 -12.36 11.89 -5.08
C TYR A 73 -12.02 10.42 -5.38
N ASP A 74 -10.90 9.90 -4.84
CA ASP A 74 -10.42 8.52 -5.04
C ASP A 74 -10.30 8.09 -6.51
N VAL A 75 -9.84 9.01 -7.36
CA VAL A 75 -9.53 8.77 -8.79
C VAL A 75 -8.05 8.99 -9.05
N SER A 76 -7.53 8.51 -10.18
CA SER A 76 -6.18 8.83 -10.62
C SER A 76 -6.14 10.19 -11.32
N VAL A 77 -4.96 10.83 -11.29
CA VAL A 77 -4.72 12.06 -12.08
C VAL A 77 -4.89 11.78 -13.58
N SER A 78 -4.56 10.57 -14.05
CA SER A 78 -4.72 10.20 -15.45
C SER A 78 -6.19 10.12 -15.86
N GLU A 79 -7.02 9.48 -15.06
CA GLU A 79 -8.48 9.42 -15.26
C GLU A 79 -9.08 10.84 -15.22
N LEU A 80 -8.69 11.64 -14.23
CA LEU A 80 -9.13 13.03 -14.12
C LEU A 80 -8.71 13.88 -15.32
N LYS A 81 -7.48 13.72 -15.82
CA LYS A 81 -7.01 14.41 -17.03
C LYS A 81 -7.76 13.96 -18.28
N THR A 82 -7.98 12.66 -18.43
CA THR A 82 -8.67 12.08 -19.58
C THR A 82 -10.12 12.55 -19.63
N ALA A 83 -10.83 12.51 -18.50
CA ALA A 83 -12.20 13.00 -18.36
C ALA A 83 -12.34 14.49 -18.71
N ASN A 84 -11.30 15.27 -18.46
CA ASN A 84 -11.26 16.72 -18.69
C ASN A 84 -10.47 17.16 -19.92
N LYS A 85 -9.99 16.20 -20.74
CA LYS A 85 -9.15 16.46 -21.92
C LYS A 85 -7.95 17.36 -21.63
N LEU A 86 -7.34 17.21 -20.44
CA LEU A 86 -6.20 18.01 -20.00
C LEU A 86 -4.89 17.39 -20.48
N ASN A 87 -4.10 18.17 -21.20
CA ASN A 87 -2.77 17.75 -21.65
C ASN A 87 -1.70 18.00 -20.56
N ALA A 88 -1.89 19.02 -19.73
CA ALA A 88 -0.97 19.41 -18.67
C ALA A 88 -1.54 19.17 -17.27
N ASN A 89 -0.70 19.29 -16.25
CA ASN A 89 -1.12 19.23 -14.84
C ASN A 89 -1.54 20.60 -14.29
N LEU A 90 -1.43 21.65 -15.11
CA LEU A 90 -1.79 23.01 -14.74
C LEU A 90 -3.31 23.17 -14.77
N ILE A 91 -3.85 23.68 -13.66
CA ILE A 91 -5.26 24.02 -13.50
C ILE A 91 -5.35 25.41 -12.86
N PHE A 92 -6.44 26.12 -13.13
CA PHE A 92 -6.63 27.48 -12.66
C PHE A 92 -7.79 27.56 -11.67
N PRO A 93 -7.71 28.42 -10.62
CA PRO A 93 -8.86 28.68 -9.76
C PRO A 93 -10.08 29.12 -10.57
N GLY A 94 -11.25 28.57 -10.23
CA GLY A 94 -12.51 28.76 -10.97
C GLY A 94 -12.71 27.81 -12.15
N GLN A 95 -11.70 27.03 -12.55
CA GLN A 95 -11.86 26.01 -13.58
C GLN A 95 -12.78 24.89 -13.11
N GLU A 96 -13.75 24.51 -13.93
CA GLU A 96 -14.61 23.36 -13.65
C GLU A 96 -13.97 22.08 -14.17
N LEU A 97 -13.83 21.09 -13.29
CA LEU A 97 -13.35 19.75 -13.61
C LEU A 97 -14.47 18.74 -13.41
N LYS A 98 -14.74 17.99 -14.45
CA LYS A 98 -15.55 16.78 -14.42
C LYS A 98 -14.81 15.72 -13.61
N ILE A 99 -15.32 15.38 -12.44
CA ILE A 99 -14.77 14.29 -11.64
C ILE A 99 -15.34 13.00 -12.22
N PRO A 100 -14.50 12.11 -12.78
CA PRO A 100 -14.99 10.78 -13.14
C PRO A 100 -15.42 10.09 -11.85
N GLU A 101 -16.55 9.39 -11.87
CA GLU A 101 -16.87 8.51 -10.74
C GLU A 101 -15.75 7.49 -10.63
N ALA A 102 -15.26 7.27 -9.40
CA ALA A 102 -14.40 6.14 -9.14
C ALA A 102 -15.23 4.90 -9.48
N ASP A 103 -14.90 4.27 -10.61
CA ASP A 103 -15.67 3.19 -11.18
C ASP A 103 -15.59 1.97 -10.24
N ARG A 104 -16.48 1.95 -9.26
CA ARG A 104 -16.69 0.83 -8.33
C ARG A 104 -17.76 -0.12 -8.87
N THR A 105 -18.24 0.11 -10.10
CA THR A 105 -19.35 -0.62 -10.73
C THR A 105 -19.09 -1.08 -12.17
N ALA A 106 -17.99 -0.70 -12.82
CA ALA A 106 -17.52 -1.41 -14.01
C ALA A 106 -16.99 -2.79 -13.62
N GLU A 107 -17.87 -3.77 -13.64
CA GLU A 107 -17.55 -5.18 -13.72
C GLU A 107 -16.70 -5.39 -15.00
N PRO A 108 -15.38 -5.68 -14.91
CA PRO A 108 -14.56 -5.83 -16.11
C PRO A 108 -15.07 -7.02 -16.89
N GLN A 109 -15.39 -6.80 -18.17
CA GLN A 109 -15.79 -7.85 -19.09
C GLN A 109 -14.74 -8.96 -19.08
N ALA A 110 -15.24 -10.17 -18.86
CA ALA A 110 -14.47 -11.37 -18.62
C ALA A 110 -13.77 -11.84 -19.90
N SER A 111 -12.53 -11.37 -20.07
CA SER A 111 -11.48 -12.05 -20.83
C SER A 111 -10.20 -11.82 -20.03
N ASP A 112 -9.78 -12.82 -19.26
CA ASP A 112 -8.60 -12.82 -18.38
C ASP A 112 -8.68 -11.98 -17.08
N ARG A 113 -9.70 -12.25 -16.26
CA ARG A 113 -9.63 -11.99 -14.81
C ARG A 113 -8.66 -12.97 -14.15
N LYS A 114 -7.37 -12.68 -14.23
CA LYS A 114 -6.51 -12.86 -13.06
C LYS A 114 -6.85 -11.67 -12.15
N THR A 115 -7.39 -11.96 -10.97
CA THR A 115 -8.11 -11.02 -10.10
C THR A 115 -7.32 -9.74 -9.80
N ARG A 116 -7.87 -8.58 -10.20
CA ARG A 116 -7.42 -7.21 -9.79
C ARG A 116 -7.34 -7.03 -8.26
N ALA A 117 -7.91 -7.96 -7.49
CA ALA A 117 -7.82 -8.04 -6.03
C ALA A 117 -6.41 -8.34 -5.49
N ASP A 118 -5.52 -8.92 -6.31
CA ASP A 118 -4.18 -9.35 -5.89
C ASP A 118 -3.06 -8.39 -6.30
N VAL A 119 -3.41 -7.24 -6.88
CA VAL A 119 -2.44 -6.22 -7.27
C VAL A 119 -2.18 -5.32 -6.06
N SER A 120 -1.02 -5.49 -5.42
CA SER A 120 -0.62 -4.58 -4.36
C SER A 120 -0.18 -3.22 -4.94
N VAL A 121 -0.50 -2.16 -4.21
CA VAL A 121 -0.32 -0.79 -4.66
C VAL A 121 0.62 -0.07 -3.71
N TYR A 122 1.77 0.34 -4.21
CA TYR A 122 2.72 1.14 -3.48
C TYR A 122 2.25 2.59 -3.41
N THR A 123 2.37 3.20 -2.25
CA THR A 123 2.10 4.63 -2.08
C THR A 123 3.42 5.37 -2.02
N VAL A 124 3.67 6.23 -3.00
CA VAL A 124 4.89 7.04 -3.12
C VAL A 124 5.12 7.84 -1.84
N GLN A 125 6.34 7.76 -1.31
CA GLN A 125 6.79 8.45 -0.12
C GLN A 125 7.66 9.65 -0.48
N ALA A 126 7.94 10.50 0.50
CA ALA A 126 8.85 11.62 0.31
C ALA A 126 10.25 11.14 -0.09
N GLY A 127 10.81 11.71 -1.15
CA GLY A 127 12.14 11.35 -1.67
C GLY A 127 12.16 10.23 -2.70
N ASP A 128 11.05 9.52 -2.91
CA ASP A 128 11.00 8.44 -3.91
C ASP A 128 11.18 8.97 -5.35
N SER A 129 11.84 8.16 -6.17
CA SER A 129 11.96 8.34 -7.61
C SER A 129 11.70 7.02 -8.34
N LEU A 130 11.30 7.06 -9.63
CA LEU A 130 11.14 5.82 -10.40
C LEU A 130 12.43 4.99 -10.46
N TRP A 131 13.60 5.65 -10.47
CA TRP A 131 14.87 4.96 -10.43
C TRP A 131 15.06 4.19 -9.12
N GLU A 132 14.86 4.85 -7.97
CA GLU A 132 15.00 4.20 -6.67
C GLU A 132 13.98 3.07 -6.49
N LEU A 133 12.72 3.29 -6.86
CA LEU A 133 11.67 2.26 -6.80
C LEU A 133 12.02 1.08 -7.71
N SER A 134 12.56 1.34 -8.89
CA SER A 134 13.02 0.32 -9.81
C SER A 134 14.12 -0.55 -9.21
N GLN A 135 15.11 0.05 -8.54
CA GLN A 135 16.17 -0.68 -7.86
C GLN A 135 15.63 -1.44 -6.63
N ARG A 136 14.78 -0.81 -5.83
CA ARG A 136 14.24 -1.36 -4.58
C ARG A 136 13.39 -2.59 -4.83
N PHE A 137 12.54 -2.55 -5.85
CA PHE A 137 11.60 -3.62 -6.18
C PHE A 137 12.04 -4.48 -7.36
N GLN A 138 13.24 -4.27 -7.89
CA GLN A 138 13.75 -4.89 -9.13
C GLN A 138 12.71 -4.93 -10.27
N THR A 139 11.95 -3.85 -10.44
CA THR A 139 11.03 -3.68 -11.57
C THR A 139 11.59 -2.62 -12.51
N PRO A 140 11.75 -2.89 -13.81
CA PRO A 140 12.18 -1.86 -14.76
C PRO A 140 11.29 -0.61 -14.73
N ILE A 141 11.89 0.57 -14.83
CA ILE A 141 11.17 1.87 -14.87
C ILE A 141 10.05 1.84 -15.92
N GLU A 142 10.33 1.33 -17.12
CA GLU A 142 9.34 1.25 -18.21
C GLU A 142 8.16 0.31 -17.89
N THR A 143 8.38 -0.72 -17.08
CA THR A 143 7.29 -1.57 -16.58
C THR A 143 6.44 -0.82 -15.57
N ILE A 144 7.04 -0.11 -14.60
CA ILE A 144 6.29 0.71 -13.65
C ILE A 144 5.49 1.78 -14.41
N LYS A 145 6.09 2.43 -15.41
CA LYS A 145 5.40 3.43 -16.23
C LYS A 145 4.24 2.84 -17.01
N ARG A 146 4.45 1.71 -17.70
CA ARG A 146 3.41 1.01 -18.47
C ARG A 146 2.23 0.60 -17.60
N LEU A 147 2.49 -0.01 -16.44
CA LEU A 147 1.44 -0.46 -15.52
C LEU A 147 0.60 0.70 -14.94
N ASN A 148 1.13 1.92 -14.94
CA ASN A 148 0.50 3.09 -14.32
C ASN A 148 0.16 4.20 -15.33
N GLY A 149 0.32 3.96 -16.64
CA GLY A 149 0.10 4.97 -17.68
C GLY A 149 0.96 6.23 -17.52
N LEU A 150 2.17 6.11 -16.98
CA LEU A 150 3.05 7.26 -16.74
C LEU A 150 3.83 7.64 -17.99
N ASN A 151 3.66 8.88 -18.43
CA ASN A 151 4.40 9.45 -19.56
C ASN A 151 5.66 10.24 -19.13
N SER A 152 5.96 10.28 -17.83
CA SER A 152 7.12 10.99 -17.28
C SER A 152 7.66 10.29 -16.03
N ASN A 153 8.83 10.72 -15.56
CA ASN A 153 9.44 10.21 -14.33
C ASN A 153 9.03 10.97 -13.07
N PHE A 154 8.17 11.98 -13.20
CA PHE A 154 7.72 12.79 -12.07
C PHE A 154 6.72 12.01 -11.22
N LEU A 155 7.03 11.89 -9.93
CA LEU A 155 6.18 11.24 -8.94
C LEU A 155 5.69 12.26 -7.92
N LEU A 156 4.44 12.08 -7.49
CA LEU A 156 3.83 12.88 -6.43
C LEU A 156 3.82 12.07 -5.13
N ILE A 157 4.14 12.71 -4.01
CA ILE A 157 4.02 12.05 -2.70
C ILE A 157 2.57 11.64 -2.49
N GLY A 158 2.37 10.41 -2.06
CA GLY A 158 1.08 9.75 -1.91
C GLY A 158 0.49 9.20 -3.21
N GLN A 159 1.17 9.32 -4.35
CA GLN A 159 0.73 8.70 -5.60
C GLN A 159 0.71 7.18 -5.44
N ARG A 160 -0.37 6.56 -5.89
CA ARG A 160 -0.56 5.12 -5.85
C ARG A 160 0.01 4.51 -7.14
N LEU A 161 0.94 3.58 -7.01
CA LEU A 161 1.64 2.92 -8.11
C LEU A 161 1.51 1.40 -8.00
N ILE A 162 1.11 0.78 -9.10
CA ILE A 162 1.28 -0.65 -9.33
C ILE A 162 2.75 -0.89 -9.65
N ILE A 163 3.47 -1.56 -8.75
CA ILE A 163 4.91 -1.81 -8.92
C ILE A 163 5.17 -3.05 -9.76
N HIS A 164 4.24 -4.00 -9.79
CA HIS A 164 4.31 -5.22 -10.61
C HIS A 164 2.93 -5.90 -10.62
N GLU A 165 2.78 -6.87 -11.52
CA GLU A 165 1.49 -7.48 -11.83
C GLU A 165 0.93 -8.36 -10.70
N GLU A 166 1.80 -9.01 -9.90
CA GLU A 166 1.37 -9.98 -8.89
C GLU A 166 2.15 -9.85 -7.57
N THR A 167 1.51 -9.26 -6.55
CA THR A 167 2.02 -9.24 -5.18
C THR A 167 0.95 -9.76 -4.23
N PRO A 168 0.93 -11.07 -3.95
CA PRO A 168 -0.02 -11.59 -3.00
C PRO A 168 0.23 -10.98 -1.61
N TYR A 169 -0.84 -10.77 -0.88
CA TYR A 169 -0.76 -10.41 0.52
C TYR A 169 -0.51 -11.66 1.35
N VAL A 170 0.37 -11.53 2.35
CA VAL A 170 0.59 -12.55 3.37
C VAL A 170 0.27 -11.98 4.73
N ASP A 171 -0.30 -12.81 5.60
CA ASP A 171 -0.58 -12.41 6.97
C ASP A 171 0.72 -12.34 7.77
N ALA A 172 0.82 -11.29 8.58
CA ALA A 172 1.99 -11.00 9.36
C ALA A 172 1.64 -10.27 10.66
N GLN A 173 2.59 -10.24 11.57
CA GLN A 173 2.59 -9.35 12.73
C GLN A 173 3.78 -8.41 12.62
N VAL A 174 3.56 -7.11 12.80
CA VAL A 174 4.65 -6.13 12.81
C VAL A 174 5.51 -6.38 14.04
N VAL A 175 6.81 -6.61 13.84
CA VAL A 175 7.78 -6.71 14.95
C VAL A 175 8.27 -5.30 15.30
N GLY A 176 8.65 -4.51 14.29
CA GLY A 176 9.09 -3.13 14.44
C GLY A 176 10.23 -2.77 13.49
N ALA A 177 10.81 -1.59 13.67
CA ALA A 177 11.95 -1.13 12.89
C ALA A 177 13.23 -1.86 13.31
N ALA A 178 13.90 -2.51 12.36
CA ALA A 178 15.21 -3.10 12.60
C ALA A 178 16.34 -2.07 12.42
N ASP A 179 16.16 -1.16 11.46
CA ASP A 179 17.05 -0.02 11.18
C ASP A 179 16.23 1.10 10.50
N ASN A 180 16.90 2.15 10.00
CA ASN A 180 16.22 3.33 9.42
C ASN A 180 15.48 3.05 8.10
N PHE A 181 15.68 1.89 7.48
CA PHE A 181 15.10 1.54 6.19
C PHE A 181 14.56 0.10 6.16
N THR A 182 14.52 -0.61 7.29
CA THR A 182 14.10 -2.01 7.36
C THR A 182 13.11 -2.22 8.48
N VAL A 183 12.00 -2.90 8.18
CA VAL A 183 10.98 -3.29 9.13
C VAL A 183 10.92 -4.81 9.17
N GLU A 184 10.84 -5.36 10.39
CA GLU A 184 10.66 -6.78 10.62
C GLU A 184 9.19 -7.12 10.80
N PHE A 185 8.81 -8.25 10.20
CA PHE A 185 7.51 -8.85 10.31
C PHE A 185 7.66 -10.32 10.68
N LYS A 186 6.73 -10.81 11.49
CA LYS A 186 6.59 -12.22 11.82
C LYS A 186 5.46 -12.81 10.97
N THR A 187 5.78 -13.77 10.11
CA THR A 187 4.84 -14.54 9.30
C THR A 187 4.67 -15.94 9.90
N GLU A 188 3.86 -16.79 9.26
CA GLU A 188 3.76 -18.21 9.64
C GLU A 188 5.10 -18.95 9.49
N ASP A 189 5.85 -18.64 8.44
CA ASP A 189 7.13 -19.28 8.10
C ASP A 189 8.34 -18.72 8.87
N GLY A 190 8.14 -17.74 9.75
CA GLY A 190 9.20 -17.17 10.59
C GLY A 190 9.25 -15.65 10.55
N TYR A 191 10.45 -15.08 10.40
CA TYR A 191 10.66 -13.64 10.36
C TYR A 191 11.15 -13.18 9.00
N VAL A 192 10.55 -12.11 8.49
CA VAL A 192 10.98 -11.43 7.26
C VAL A 192 11.37 -9.99 7.58
N ALA A 193 12.51 -9.56 7.05
CA ALA A 193 13.00 -8.19 7.16
C ALA A 193 12.86 -7.52 5.79
N LEU A 194 11.99 -6.52 5.71
CA LEU A 194 11.62 -5.85 4.46
C LEU A 194 12.14 -4.42 4.44
N LYS A 195 12.77 -4.05 3.32
CA LYS A 195 13.14 -2.66 3.06
C LYS A 195 11.89 -1.82 2.87
N VAL A 196 11.88 -0.64 3.46
CA VAL A 196 10.83 0.38 3.32
C VAL A 196 11.43 1.66 2.74
N ALA A 197 10.59 2.65 2.46
CA ALA A 197 11.07 3.95 2.03
C ALA A 197 11.99 4.59 3.07
N TYR A 198 13.02 5.29 2.60
CA TYR A 198 14.01 5.89 3.47
C TYR A 198 13.35 6.81 4.51
N GLY A 199 13.70 6.63 5.78
CA GLY A 199 13.19 7.44 6.88
C GLY A 199 11.79 7.05 7.38
N THR A 200 11.10 6.08 6.75
CA THR A 200 9.74 5.68 7.14
C THR A 200 9.69 4.50 8.12
N ALA A 201 10.82 3.82 8.37
CA ALA A 201 10.83 2.61 9.20
C ALA A 201 10.30 2.85 10.62
N GLN A 202 10.55 4.03 11.20
CA GLN A 202 10.10 4.38 12.55
C GLN A 202 8.58 4.48 12.68
N ASP A 203 7.87 4.78 11.58
CA ASP A 203 6.40 4.82 11.59
C ASP A 203 5.80 3.43 11.90
N TYR A 204 6.50 2.37 11.50
CA TYR A 204 6.11 0.99 11.77
C TYR A 204 6.46 0.54 13.20
N GLN A 205 7.39 1.22 13.87
CA GLN A 205 7.73 0.89 15.26
C GLN A 205 6.53 1.05 16.20
N GLN A 206 5.68 2.05 15.93
CA GLN A 206 4.45 2.30 16.69
C GLN A 206 3.38 1.22 16.47
N LEU A 207 3.53 0.40 15.42
CA LEU A 207 2.61 -0.67 15.07
C LEU A 207 3.07 -2.04 15.61
N SER A 208 4.16 -2.09 16.38
CA SER A 208 4.69 -3.33 16.94
C SER A 208 3.61 -4.15 17.65
N GLY A 209 3.53 -5.44 17.32
CA GLY A 209 2.53 -6.37 17.83
C GLY A 209 1.20 -6.40 17.06
N GLN A 210 0.93 -5.45 16.15
CA GLN A 210 -0.29 -5.47 15.35
C GLN A 210 -0.24 -6.54 14.26
N LYS A 211 -1.36 -7.25 14.08
CA LYS A 211 -1.56 -8.12 12.93
C LYS A 211 -1.90 -7.28 11.71
N VAL A 212 -1.32 -7.63 10.57
CA VAL A 212 -1.42 -6.91 9.30
C VAL A 212 -1.35 -7.92 8.16
N SER A 213 -1.79 -7.54 6.97
CA SER A 213 -1.48 -8.26 5.74
C SER A 213 -0.49 -7.43 4.92
N ILE A 214 0.65 -8.02 4.57
CA ILE A 214 1.74 -7.34 3.85
C ILE A 214 1.90 -7.90 2.44
N ALA A 215 2.23 -7.04 1.50
CA ALA A 215 2.67 -7.42 0.16
C ALA A 215 4.09 -6.91 -0.04
N TYR A 216 4.98 -7.75 -0.55
CA TYR A 216 6.40 -7.41 -0.72
C TYR A 216 6.99 -8.08 -1.96
N LYS A 217 8.05 -7.48 -2.51
CA LYS A 217 8.81 -7.99 -3.65
C LYS A 217 10.29 -7.73 -3.43
N ASP A 218 11.12 -8.74 -3.71
CA ASP A 218 12.59 -8.67 -3.62
C ASP A 218 13.11 -8.08 -2.30
N GLY A 219 12.47 -8.49 -1.19
CA GLY A 219 12.84 -8.04 0.15
C GLY A 219 12.49 -6.58 0.44
N ALA A 220 11.57 -5.97 -0.31
CA ALA A 220 11.03 -4.64 -0.06
C ALA A 220 9.51 -4.66 0.10
N LEU A 221 9.02 -3.94 1.10
CA LEU A 221 7.60 -3.79 1.38
C LEU A 221 6.94 -2.93 0.29
N VAL A 222 5.91 -3.47 -0.34
CA VAL A 222 5.14 -2.78 -1.38
C VAL A 222 3.89 -2.14 -0.76
N SER A 223 3.18 -2.87 0.09
CA SER A 223 1.97 -2.38 0.77
C SER A 223 1.72 -3.14 2.07
N MET A 224 0.98 -2.51 2.98
CA MET A 224 0.53 -3.10 4.23
C MET A 224 -0.93 -2.68 4.49
N LYS A 225 -1.77 -3.65 4.83
CA LYS A 225 -3.17 -3.47 5.23
C LYS A 225 -3.32 -3.84 6.70
N LYS A 226 -4.19 -3.12 7.40
CA LYS A 226 -4.58 -3.41 8.79
C LYS A 226 -5.85 -4.23 8.82
#